data_AF-F9RQQ2-F1
#
_entry.id   AF-F9RQQ2-F1
#
_cell.length_a   1.000
_cell.length_b   1.000
_cell.length_c   1.000
_cell.angle_alpha   90.00
_cell.angle_beta   90.00
_cell.angle_gamma   90.00
#
_symmetry.space_group_name_H-M   'P 1'
#
loop_
_entity.id
_entity.type
_entity.pdbx_description
1 polymer ?
#
loop_
_entity_poly.entity_id
_entity_poly.type
_entity_poly.pdbx_seq_one_letter_code
_entity_poly.pdbx_strand_id
1 'polypeptide(L)'
;MKKFLLLPLVMLAFNASAKDIKDMTKGEVKAYHSELYEKAMSDTTLENCKKFNRFHSAALKQKKLVLMDVKEGANWGTSRFKCSEDIDYDFFADKSPDYK
;
A
#
# COMPACT_ATOMS: atom_id res chain seq x y z
N MET A 1 9.39 1.15 32.74
CA MET A 1 9.01 1.85 31.49
C MET A 1 9.81 1.26 30.34
N LYS A 2 9.28 0.21 29.68
CA LYS A 2 9.94 -0.42 28.52
C LYS A 2 9.52 0.35 27.27
N LYS A 3 10.46 1.09 26.68
CA LYS A 3 10.30 1.78 25.40
C LYS A 3 10.11 0.70 24.33
N PHE A 4 8.88 0.56 23.83
CA PHE A 4 8.60 -0.32 22.70
C PHE A 4 9.43 0.14 21.51
N LEU A 5 10.04 -0.84 20.87
CA LEU A 5 10.95 -0.74 19.73
C LEU A 5 10.39 0.24 18.69
N LEU A 6 10.99 1.44 18.65
CA LEU A 6 11.15 2.20 17.42
C LEU A 6 11.99 1.33 16.51
N LEU A 7 11.34 0.39 15.83
CA LEU A 7 11.91 -0.32 14.70
C LEU A 7 12.43 0.76 13.74
N PRO A 8 13.74 0.79 13.45
CA PRO A 8 14.29 1.60 12.38
C PRO A 8 13.92 0.91 11.05
N LEU A 9 12.62 0.82 10.76
CA LEU A 9 12.08 0.37 9.48
C LEU A 9 12.11 1.52 8.44
N VAL A 10 12.51 2.72 8.87
CA VAL A 10 12.48 3.97 8.09
C VAL A 10 13.64 4.11 7.10
N MET A 11 14.52 3.10 6.96
CA MET A 11 15.60 3.14 5.94
C MET A 11 15.61 1.93 5.01
N LEU A 12 14.45 1.32 4.79
CA LEU A 12 14.25 0.46 3.66
C LEU A 12 13.65 1.29 2.52
N ALA A 13 14.49 2.16 1.94
CA ALA A 13 14.34 2.59 0.56
C ALA A 13 14.53 1.35 -0.33
N PHE A 14 13.59 0.41 -0.23
CA PHE A 14 13.54 -0.73 -1.10
C PHE A 14 13.20 -0.16 -2.47
N ASN A 15 14.05 -0.43 -3.45
CA ASN A 15 13.73 -0.36 -4.87
C ASN A 15 12.63 -1.40 -5.23
N ALA A 16 11.55 -1.49 -4.44
CA ALA A 16 10.39 -2.34 -4.65
C ALA A 16 9.57 -1.87 -5.87
N SER A 17 9.84 -0.67 -6.39
CA SER A 17 9.34 -0.18 -7.68
C SER A 17 9.69 -1.12 -8.84
N ALA A 18 10.71 -1.97 -8.71
CA ALA A 18 11.21 -2.85 -9.78
C ALA A 18 11.09 -4.35 -9.48
N LYS A 19 10.57 -4.75 -8.31
CA LYS A 19 10.45 -6.17 -7.92
C LYS A 19 9.00 -6.62 -8.13
N ASP A 20 8.79 -7.67 -8.91
CA ASP A 20 7.47 -8.28 -9.08
C ASP A 20 6.94 -8.73 -7.71
N ILE A 21 5.65 -8.51 -7.44
CA ILE A 21 5.03 -8.83 -6.14
C ILE A 21 5.14 -10.33 -5.85
N LYS A 22 5.19 -11.13 -6.92
CA LYS A 22 5.43 -12.57 -6.88
C LYS A 22 6.70 -12.94 -6.10
N ASP A 23 7.77 -12.17 -6.28
CA ASP A 23 9.09 -12.43 -5.70
C ASP A 23 9.24 -11.86 -4.28
N MET A 24 8.29 -11.04 -3.83
CA MET A 24 8.27 -10.51 -2.47
C MET A 24 7.71 -11.53 -1.49
N THR A 25 8.30 -11.61 -0.30
CA THR A 25 7.73 -12.32 0.84
C THR A 25 6.48 -11.59 1.37
N LYS A 26 5.64 -12.28 2.15
CA LYS A 26 4.48 -11.65 2.79
C LYS A 26 4.86 -10.48 3.70
N GLY A 27 6.02 -10.59 4.38
CA GLY A 27 6.54 -9.52 5.25
C GLY A 27 6.92 -8.28 4.46
N GLU A 28 7.67 -8.44 3.36
CA GLU A 28 8.03 -7.34 2.46
C GLU A 28 6.79 -6.67 1.86
N VAL A 29 5.79 -7.45 1.44
CA VAL A 29 4.53 -6.90 0.91
C VAL A 29 3.77 -6.10 1.95
N LYS A 30 3.64 -6.60 3.19
CA LYS A 30 2.96 -5.88 4.28
C LYS A 30 3.68 -4.58 4.65
N ALA A 31 5.02 -4.60 4.67
CA ALA A 31 5.82 -3.41 4.94
C ALA A 31 5.62 -2.35 3.84
N TYR A 32 5.76 -2.75 2.58
CA TYR A 32 5.63 -1.82 1.45
C TYR A 32 4.19 -1.31 1.27
N HIS A 33 3.17 -2.13 1.56
CA HIS A 33 1.78 -1.69 1.64
C HIS A 33 1.59 -0.57 2.67
N SER A 34 2.25 -0.68 3.83
CA SER A 34 2.18 0.33 4.88
C SER A 34 2.89 1.63 4.47
N GLU A 35 4.05 1.52 3.81
CA GLU A 35 4.79 2.68 3.27
C GLU A 35 3.97 3.44 2.21
N LEU A 36 3.38 2.73 1.25
CA LEU A 36 2.55 3.34 0.21
C LEU A 36 1.29 3.99 0.80
N TYR A 37 0.72 3.38 1.83
CA TYR A 37 -0.39 3.97 2.58
C TYR A 37 0.04 5.28 3.24
N GLU A 38 1.13 5.28 4.02
CA GLU A 38 1.62 6.48 4.70
C GLU A 38 1.90 7.61 3.71
N LYS A 39 2.50 7.28 2.56
CA LYS A 39 2.76 8.24 1.49
C LYS A 39 1.49 8.84 0.90
N ALA A 40 0.49 8.01 0.60
CA ALA A 40 -0.80 8.50 0.09
C ALA A 40 -1.52 9.40 1.09
N MET A 41 -1.35 9.16 2.40
CA MET A 41 -1.96 9.96 3.47
C MET A 41 -1.21 11.25 3.77
N SER A 42 0.13 11.27 3.64
CA SER A 42 0.93 12.47 3.83
C SER A 42 0.89 13.42 2.63
N ASP A 43 0.78 12.85 1.43
CA ASP A 43 0.82 13.57 0.15
C ASP A 43 -0.21 12.96 -0.81
N THR A 44 -1.45 13.42 -0.70
CA THR A 44 -2.60 12.86 -1.44
C THR A 44 -2.61 13.35 -2.87
N THR A 45 -1.75 12.77 -3.69
CA THR A 45 -1.67 13.00 -5.14
C THR A 45 -2.25 11.82 -5.89
N LEU A 46 -2.68 12.06 -7.14
CA LEU A 46 -3.20 11.00 -8.02
C LEU A 46 -2.20 9.85 -8.19
N GLU A 47 -0.91 10.18 -8.29
CA GLU A 47 0.14 9.17 -8.42
C GLU A 47 0.27 8.29 -7.17
N ASN A 48 0.29 8.89 -5.97
CA ASN A 48 0.42 8.14 -4.72
C ASN A 48 -0.81 7.26 -4.45
N CYS A 49 -2.02 7.80 -4.68
CA CYS A 49 -3.28 7.05 -4.55
C CYS A 49 -3.35 5.87 -5.54
N LYS A 50 -2.94 6.07 -6.80
CA LYS A 50 -2.84 5.01 -7.81
C LYS A 50 -1.86 3.92 -7.41
N LYS A 51 -0.64 4.30 -7.02
CA LYS A 51 0.40 3.34 -6.60
C LYS A 51 -0.09 2.47 -5.45
N PHE A 52 -0.68 3.10 -4.42
CA PHE A 52 -1.22 2.37 -3.29
C PHE A 52 -2.35 1.41 -3.70
N ASN A 53 -3.37 1.87 -4.44
CA ASN A 53 -4.50 1.03 -4.84
C ASN A 53 -4.08 -0.16 -5.72
N ARG A 54 -3.19 0.10 -6.70
CA ARG A 54 -2.72 -0.92 -7.63
C ARG A 54 -1.84 -1.95 -6.92
N PHE A 55 -0.96 -1.50 -6.01
CA PHE A 55 -0.17 -2.40 -5.19
C PHE A 55 -1.05 -3.29 -4.30
N HIS A 56 -2.01 -2.70 -3.59
CA HIS A 56 -2.97 -3.43 -2.75
C HIS A 56 -3.70 -4.51 -3.57
N SER A 57 -4.26 -4.13 -4.72
CA SER A 57 -4.98 -5.03 -5.61
C SER A 57 -4.10 -6.18 -6.13
N ALA A 58 -2.87 -5.89 -6.53
CA ALA A 58 -1.96 -6.91 -7.04
C ALA A 58 -1.46 -7.85 -5.92
N ALA A 59 -1.22 -7.32 -4.72
CA ALA A 59 -0.85 -8.11 -3.56
C ALA A 59 -1.97 -9.05 -3.07
N LEU A 60 -3.24 -8.65 -3.21
CA LEU A 60 -4.39 -9.53 -3.01
C LEU A 60 -4.44 -10.65 -4.06
N LYS A 61 -4.22 -10.34 -5.35
CA LYS A 61 -4.17 -11.34 -6.44
C LYS A 61 -3.09 -12.40 -6.20
N GLN A 62 -1.93 -11.98 -5.69
CA GLN A 62 -0.81 -12.87 -5.34
C GLN A 62 -0.99 -13.56 -3.96
N LYS A 63 -2.12 -13.35 -3.27
CA LYS A 63 -2.43 -13.90 -1.93
C LYS A 63 -1.38 -13.55 -0.87
N LYS A 64 -0.73 -12.39 -1.03
CA LYS A 64 0.29 -11.87 -0.10
C LYS A 64 -0.32 -10.94 0.95
N LEU A 65 -1.40 -10.24 0.58
CA LEU A 65 -2.35 -9.61 1.50
C LEU A 65 -3.62 -10.48 1.61
N VAL A 66 -4.40 -10.26 2.68
CA VAL A 66 -5.67 -10.97 2.89
C VAL A 66 -6.76 -9.95 3.15
N LEU A 67 -7.87 -10.04 2.41
CA LEU A 67 -9.01 -9.10 2.55
C LEU A 67 -9.55 -8.98 3.99
N MET A 68 -9.42 -10.03 4.80
CA MET A 68 -9.89 -10.07 6.19
C MET A 68 -8.86 -9.58 7.21
N ASP A 69 -7.65 -9.20 6.77
CA ASP A 69 -6.70 -8.55 7.68
C ASP A 69 -7.21 -7.14 7.99
N VAL A 70 -7.58 -6.94 9.26
CA VAL A 70 -8.24 -5.71 9.73
C VAL A 70 -7.39 -4.47 9.42
N LYS A 71 -6.05 -4.57 9.52
CA LYS A 71 -5.17 -3.43 9.29
C LYS A 71 -5.06 -3.12 7.80
N GLU A 72 -4.84 -4.15 6.97
CA GLU A 72 -4.70 -3.99 5.52
C GLU A 72 -5.99 -3.42 4.90
N GLY A 73 -7.15 -3.95 5.33
CA GLY A 73 -8.46 -3.47 4.92
C GLY A 73 -8.76 -2.05 5.40
N ALA A 74 -8.43 -1.71 6.66
CA ALA A 74 -8.63 -0.36 7.18
C ALA A 74 -7.78 0.69 6.47
N ASN A 75 -6.51 0.37 6.18
CA ASN A 75 -5.63 1.24 5.39
C ASN A 75 -6.20 1.48 3.98
N TRP A 76 -6.70 0.43 3.33
CA TRP A 76 -7.33 0.57 2.01
C TRP A 76 -8.60 1.42 2.05
N GLY A 77 -9.49 1.16 3.02
CA GLY A 77 -10.73 1.93 3.17
C GLY A 77 -10.50 3.40 3.47
N THR A 78 -9.56 3.70 4.37
CA THR A 78 -9.19 5.09 4.73
C THR A 78 -8.57 5.81 3.55
N SER A 79 -7.63 5.16 2.84
CA SER A 79 -6.98 5.75 1.69
C SER A 79 -7.96 6.00 0.54
N ARG A 80 -8.84 5.03 0.27
CA ARG A 80 -9.93 5.18 -0.68
C ARG A 80 -10.78 6.40 -0.37
N PHE A 81 -11.25 6.54 0.86
CA PHE A 81 -12.06 7.69 1.27
C PHE A 81 -11.34 9.01 0.99
N LYS A 82 -10.13 9.19 1.53
CA LYS A 82 -9.36 10.42 1.39
C LYS A 82 -9.01 10.75 -0.06
N CYS A 83 -8.54 9.78 -0.83
CA CYS A 83 -8.19 9.98 -2.23
C CYS A 83 -9.42 10.23 -3.13
N SER A 84 -10.59 9.68 -2.79
CA SER A 84 -11.83 10.02 -3.52
C SER A 84 -12.30 11.44 -3.18
N GLU A 85 -12.15 11.90 -1.94
CA GLU A 85 -12.54 13.25 -1.54
C GLU A 85 -11.58 14.34 -2.03
N ASP A 86 -10.27 14.16 -1.85
CA ASP A 86 -9.28 15.22 -2.08
C ASP A 86 -8.94 15.40 -3.57
N ILE A 87 -9.01 14.32 -4.37
CA ILE A 87 -8.50 14.30 -5.75
C ILE A 87 -9.42 13.57 -6.75
N ASP A 88 -10.66 13.26 -6.37
CA ASP A 88 -11.67 12.59 -7.22
C ASP A 88 -11.16 11.29 -7.89
N TYR A 89 -10.38 10.50 -7.16
CA TYR A 89 -9.87 9.23 -7.66
C TYR A 89 -10.78 8.06 -7.26
N ASP A 90 -11.28 7.34 -8.27
CA ASP A 90 -12.08 6.12 -8.10
C ASP A 90 -11.21 4.86 -8.13
N PHE A 91 -11.06 4.25 -6.96
CA PHE A 91 -10.30 3.01 -6.76
C PHE A 91 -10.87 1.82 -7.54
N PHE A 92 -12.19 1.79 -7.78
CA PHE A 92 -12.84 0.70 -8.49
C PHE A 92 -12.76 0.84 -10.01
N ALA A 93 -12.67 2.08 -10.51
CA ALA A 93 -12.53 2.36 -11.93
C ALA A 93 -11.08 2.15 -12.43
N ASP A 94 -10.08 2.17 -11.54
CA ASP A 94 -8.68 2.01 -11.95
C ASP A 94 -8.34 0.56 -12.31
N LYS A 95 -8.30 0.30 -13.62
CA LYS A 95 -7.95 -1.00 -14.21
C LYS A 95 -6.49 -1.09 -14.65
N SER A 96 -5.67 -0.09 -14.34
CA SER A 96 -4.32 0.01 -14.88
C SER A 96 -3.37 -1.03 -14.26
N PRO A 97 -2.54 -1.70 -15.07
CA PRO A 97 -1.57 -2.65 -14.56
C PRO A 97 -0.26 -1.96 -14.14
N ASP A 98 0.04 -1.90 -12.84
CA ASP A 98 1.33 -1.39 -12.36
C ASP A 98 2.26 -2.46 -11.80
N TYR A 99 1.72 -3.62 -11.41
CA TYR A 99 2.47 -4.68 -10.74
C TYR A 99 2.13 -6.05 -11.35
N LYS A 100 3.14 -6.88 -11.59
CA LYS A 100 3.01 -8.27 -12.05
C LYS A 100 3.20 -9.26 -10.89
#